data_AF-A0A0E1RZZ6-F1
#
_entry.id   AF-A0A0E1RZZ6-F1
#
_cell.length_a   1.000
_cell.length_b   1.000
_cell.length_c   1.000
_cell.angle_alpha   90.00
_cell.angle_beta   90.00
_cell.angle_gamma   90.00
#
_symmetry.space_group_name_H-M   'P 1'
#
loop_
_entity.id
_entity.type
_entity.pdbx_description
1 polymer ?
#
loop_
_entity_poly.entity_id
_entity_poly.type
_entity_poly.pdbx_seq_one_letter_code
_entity_poly.pdbx_strand_id
1 'polypeptide(L)'
;MDLSELKDDLYDLYRNRSSYWVRDIPYFKSSCSKILWKLGPVFTERETYGDDDIYKTYITETCGTCVATQVEGPSPGVQGIAKIRLQIPDDPENPSSTKPQRSSSRLAFEYYNHRTLTELGCTCIPKLLDYTLFTQKKGDPLPGGFLFILVMERLPGRNLVNFADLPMSERDQVRLAFAKSIREFYAFRFMHNDPDRRNLMWDPENKKCYIIDLEDAYQINDDEEPTKFMPEIHYREWGIAGPEINCHMYGLDPMVPHDRKFIKDPDDKTLERMAADSAGNQLVFGK
;
A
#
# COMPACT_ATOMS: atom_id res chain seq x y z
N MET A 1 14.33 10.91 -15.66
CA MET A 1 13.18 11.51 -14.99
C MET A 1 13.76 12.29 -13.85
N ASP A 2 13.64 13.61 -13.93
CA ASP A 2 14.00 14.47 -12.82
C ASP A 2 12.91 14.32 -11.74
N LEU A 3 13.29 14.31 -10.47
CA LEU A 3 12.33 14.25 -9.37
C LEU A 3 11.37 15.45 -9.36
N SER A 4 11.78 16.56 -10.00
CA SER A 4 10.94 17.73 -10.23
C SER A 4 9.76 17.50 -11.21
N GLU A 5 9.77 16.39 -11.96
CA GLU A 5 8.70 16.03 -12.91
C GLU A 5 7.56 15.24 -12.24
N LEU A 6 7.74 14.80 -10.98
CA LEU A 6 6.71 14.14 -10.18
C LEU A 6 5.80 15.21 -9.57
N LYS A 7 4.63 15.44 -10.19
CA LYS A 7 3.61 16.39 -9.73
C LYS A 7 2.52 15.68 -8.93
N ASP A 8 1.86 16.43 -8.05
CA ASP A 8 0.56 16.12 -7.44
C ASP A 8 0.49 14.83 -6.59
N ASP A 9 0.50 13.64 -7.20
CA ASP A 9 0.20 12.33 -6.60
C ASP A 9 1.33 11.77 -5.72
N LEU A 10 2.57 11.97 -6.15
CA LEU A 10 3.75 11.43 -5.50
C LEU A 10 4.36 12.42 -4.49
N TYR A 11 4.06 13.72 -4.57
CA TYR A 11 4.63 14.74 -3.68
C TYR A 11 4.22 14.55 -2.20
N ASP A 12 3.03 14.01 -1.94
CA ASP A 12 2.58 13.69 -0.58
C ASP A 12 3.18 12.38 -0.04
N LEU A 13 3.66 11.50 -0.94
CA LEU A 13 4.42 10.31 -0.56
C LEU A 13 5.89 10.66 -0.25
N TYR A 14 6.29 11.93 -0.33
CA TYR A 14 7.69 12.32 -0.56
C TYR A 14 8.49 12.73 0.70
N ARG A 15 9.77 12.32 0.65
CA ARG A 15 10.93 12.70 1.49
C ARG A 15 11.13 11.98 2.83
N ASN A 16 10.99 10.66 2.84
CA ASN A 16 11.74 9.86 3.81
C ASN A 16 12.47 8.75 3.10
N ARG A 17 13.75 9.00 2.83
CA ARG A 17 14.72 7.92 2.68
C ARG A 17 15.50 7.84 3.97
N SER A 18 15.28 6.77 4.73
CA SER A 18 15.87 6.63 6.07
C SER A 18 17.38 6.42 6.04
N SER A 19 17.90 5.73 5.03
CA SER A 19 19.28 5.24 5.06
C SER A 19 20.03 5.16 3.73
N TYR A 20 19.32 5.31 2.61
CA TYR A 20 19.91 5.35 1.26
C TYR A 20 20.61 4.05 0.84
N TRP A 21 20.21 2.91 1.41
CA TRP A 21 20.73 1.60 1.01
C TRP A 21 20.32 1.21 -0.40
N VAL A 22 19.11 1.61 -0.85
CA VAL A 22 18.63 1.32 -2.20
C VAL A 22 19.28 2.28 -3.18
N ARG A 23 20.36 1.84 -3.84
CA ARG A 23 21.00 2.61 -4.91
C ARG A 23 20.07 2.72 -6.12
N ASP A 24 20.25 3.77 -6.92
CA ASP A 24 19.53 3.91 -8.18
C ASP A 24 19.95 2.78 -9.14
N ILE A 25 19.01 1.87 -9.42
CA ILE A 25 19.19 0.77 -10.38
C ILE A 25 18.66 1.27 -11.72
N PRO A 26 19.51 1.60 -12.71
CA PRO A 26 19.04 2.33 -13.90
C PRO A 26 18.07 1.51 -14.74
N TYR A 27 18.29 0.19 -14.84
CA TYR A 27 17.44 -0.73 -15.57
C TYR A 27 17.45 -2.11 -14.91
N PHE A 28 16.36 -2.84 -15.09
CA PHE A 28 16.35 -4.29 -14.86
C PHE A 28 15.60 -4.98 -16.00
N LYS A 29 16.05 -6.18 -16.36
CA LYS A 29 15.32 -7.07 -17.27
C LYS A 29 14.72 -8.18 -16.44
N SER A 30 13.38 -8.28 -16.44
CA SER A 30 12.67 -9.31 -15.70
C SER A 30 13.10 -10.69 -16.20
N SER A 31 13.49 -11.57 -15.27
CA SER A 31 13.87 -12.94 -15.61
C SER A 31 12.66 -13.75 -16.09
N CYS A 32 11.45 -13.40 -15.64
CA CYS A 32 10.20 -14.07 -15.98
C CYS A 32 9.63 -13.56 -17.32
N SER A 33 9.32 -12.27 -17.42
CA SER A 33 8.62 -11.68 -18.57
C SER A 33 9.56 -11.31 -19.74
N LYS A 34 10.88 -11.23 -19.47
CA LYS A 34 11.90 -10.66 -20.37
C LYS A 34 11.66 -9.19 -20.74
N ILE A 35 10.76 -8.48 -20.05
CA ILE A 35 10.53 -7.05 -20.21
C ILE A 35 11.73 -6.27 -19.64
N LEU A 36 12.18 -5.25 -20.36
CA LEU A 36 13.18 -4.30 -19.88
C LEU A 36 12.48 -3.07 -19.29
N TRP A 37 12.75 -2.80 -18.03
CA TRP A 37 12.28 -1.62 -17.32
C TRP A 37 13.43 -0.67 -17.04
N LYS A 38 13.18 0.63 -17.21
CA LYS A 38 14.01 1.72 -16.71
C LYS A 38 13.45 2.17 -15.37
N LEU A 39 14.27 2.30 -14.34
CA LEU A 39 13.81 2.87 -13.08
C LEU A 39 14.24 4.34 -12.98
N GLY A 40 13.34 5.16 -12.46
CA GLY A 40 13.65 6.51 -12.02
C GLY A 40 14.38 6.52 -10.68
N PRO A 41 14.72 7.70 -10.17
CA PRO A 41 15.35 7.80 -8.85
C PRO A 41 14.42 7.32 -7.73
N VAL A 42 15.01 6.72 -6.70
CA VAL A 42 14.27 6.27 -5.52
C VAL A 42 13.79 7.47 -4.71
N PHE A 43 12.48 7.57 -4.47
CA PHE A 43 11.87 8.72 -3.81
C PHE A 43 11.36 8.47 -2.39
N THR A 44 11.09 7.21 -2.03
CA THR A 44 10.92 6.78 -0.62
C THR A 44 11.81 5.60 -0.33
N GLU A 45 12.25 5.48 0.92
CA GLU A 45 12.97 4.31 1.40
C GLU A 45 12.71 4.13 2.91
N ARG A 46 12.31 2.91 3.29
CA ARG A 46 12.16 2.52 4.70
C ARG A 46 12.97 1.27 4.99
N GLU A 47 13.57 1.24 6.16
CA GLU A 47 14.13 0.01 6.73
C GLU A 47 13.06 -0.71 7.56
N THR A 48 13.12 -2.02 7.52
CA THR A 48 12.34 -2.89 8.40
C THR A 48 13.24 -4.00 8.89
N TYR A 49 13.04 -4.38 10.14
CA TYR A 49 13.79 -5.45 10.78
C TYR A 49 12.85 -6.28 11.65
N GLY A 50 13.28 -7.48 12.00
CA GLY A 50 12.53 -8.35 12.89
C GLY A 50 12.75 -9.83 12.59
N ASP A 51 12.20 -10.66 13.46
CA ASP A 51 12.18 -12.09 13.28
C ASP A 51 11.24 -12.45 12.14
N ASP A 52 11.78 -13.16 11.15
CA ASP A 52 10.99 -13.72 10.07
C ASP A 52 10.48 -15.10 10.48
N ASP A 53 9.17 -15.23 10.65
CA ASP A 53 8.55 -16.46 11.12
C ASP A 53 8.65 -17.63 10.14
N ILE A 54 8.78 -17.37 8.84
CA ILE A 54 8.89 -18.41 7.81
C ILE A 54 10.33 -18.91 7.74
N TYR A 55 11.29 -17.98 7.77
CA TYR A 55 12.71 -18.30 7.67
C TYR A 55 13.36 -18.61 9.03
N LYS A 56 12.65 -18.38 10.14
CA LYS A 56 13.11 -18.55 11.53
C LYS A 56 14.45 -17.88 11.77
N THR A 57 14.57 -16.66 11.29
CA THR A 57 15.80 -15.86 11.33
C THR A 57 15.44 -14.39 11.43
N TYR A 58 16.26 -13.63 12.15
CA TYR A 58 16.21 -12.18 12.07
C TYR A 58 16.61 -11.74 10.66
N ILE A 59 15.85 -10.82 10.08
CA ILE A 59 16.13 -10.22 8.77
C ILE A 59 16.00 -8.72 8.88
N THR A 60 17.05 -8.01 8.48
CA THR A 60 17.03 -6.58 8.21
C THR A 60 16.91 -6.36 6.70
N GLU A 61 15.91 -5.60 6.26
CA GLU A 61 15.70 -5.26 4.86
C GLU A 61 15.31 -3.79 4.67
N THR A 62 15.68 -3.22 3.53
CA THR A 62 15.21 -1.91 3.09
C THR A 62 14.24 -2.07 1.92
N CYS A 63 13.26 -1.17 1.83
CA CYS A 63 12.30 -1.09 0.74
C CYS A 63 12.28 0.31 0.16
N GLY A 64 12.75 0.46 -1.07
CA GLY A 64 12.74 1.71 -1.84
C GLY A 64 11.61 1.74 -2.87
N THR A 65 11.04 2.91 -3.14
CA THR A 65 10.03 3.10 -4.19
C THR A 65 10.51 4.06 -5.28
N CYS A 66 10.25 3.72 -6.54
CA CYS A 66 10.56 4.57 -7.69
C CYS A 66 9.53 4.39 -8.81
N VAL A 67 9.53 5.29 -9.80
CA VAL A 67 8.76 5.09 -11.04
C VAL A 67 9.53 4.11 -11.93
N ALA A 68 8.84 3.13 -12.52
CA ALA A 68 9.37 2.24 -13.55
C ALA A 68 8.74 2.59 -14.90
N THR A 69 9.54 2.65 -15.96
CA THR A 69 9.05 2.84 -17.34
C THR A 69 9.46 1.65 -18.20
N GLN A 70 8.51 1.05 -18.90
CA GLN A 70 8.78 -0.05 -19.81
C GLN A 70 9.54 0.47 -21.04
N VAL A 71 10.71 -0.12 -21.32
CA VAL A 71 11.55 0.24 -22.47
C VAL A 71 11.41 -0.78 -23.59
N GLU A 72 11.49 -2.07 -23.26
CA GLU A 72 11.29 -3.18 -24.21
C GLU A 72 10.21 -4.11 -23.68
N GLY A 73 9.25 -4.49 -24.52
CA GLY A 73 8.19 -5.45 -24.20
C GLY A 73 6.87 -5.07 -24.87
N PRO A 74 5.73 -5.59 -24.42
CA PRO A 74 4.44 -5.38 -25.08
C PRO A 74 3.93 -3.94 -25.09
N SER A 75 4.31 -3.11 -24.10
CA SER A 75 3.76 -1.76 -23.95
C SER A 75 4.84 -0.69 -23.66
N PRO A 76 5.80 -0.44 -24.59
CA PRO A 76 6.84 0.55 -24.39
C PRO A 76 6.27 1.93 -24.02
N GLY A 77 6.88 2.58 -23.03
CA GLY A 77 6.46 3.87 -22.49
C GLY A 77 5.45 3.79 -21.34
N VAL A 78 4.83 2.63 -21.07
CA VAL A 78 3.97 2.45 -19.89
C VAL A 78 4.78 2.68 -18.62
N GLN A 79 4.18 3.42 -17.69
CA GLN A 79 4.73 3.68 -16.37
C GLN A 79 4.04 2.84 -15.29
N GLY A 80 4.82 2.39 -14.33
CA GLY A 80 4.36 1.76 -13.11
C GLY A 80 5.13 2.29 -11.90
N ILE A 81 4.81 1.77 -10.72
CA ILE A 81 5.56 1.98 -9.49
C ILE A 81 6.37 0.72 -9.20
N ALA A 82 7.67 0.87 -9.00
CA ALA A 82 8.55 -0.20 -8.58
C ALA A 82 8.82 -0.11 -7.07
N LYS A 83 8.58 -1.21 -6.35
CA LYS A 83 9.10 -1.45 -5.00
C LYS A 83 10.35 -2.31 -5.09
N ILE A 84 11.45 -1.82 -4.57
CA ILE A 84 12.77 -2.47 -4.55
C ILE A 84 13.05 -2.89 -3.11
N ARG A 85 13.02 -4.19 -2.83
CA ARG A 85 13.38 -4.76 -1.53
C ARG A 85 14.76 -5.37 -1.56
N LEU A 86 15.54 -5.12 -0.52
CA LEU A 86 16.93 -5.53 -0.43
C LEU A 86 17.25 -5.96 0.99
N GLN A 87 17.81 -7.16 1.17
CA GLN A 87 18.39 -7.53 2.45
C GLN A 87 19.61 -6.66 2.72
N ILE A 88 19.70 -6.10 3.91
CA ILE A 88 20.86 -5.33 4.35
C ILE A 88 21.49 -6.02 5.57
N PRO A 89 22.73 -5.67 5.94
CA PRO A 89 23.32 -6.13 7.18
C PRO A 89 22.45 -5.82 8.40
N ASP A 90 22.35 -6.76 9.34
CA ASP A 90 21.70 -6.54 10.64
C ASP A 90 22.53 -5.61 11.52
N ASP A 91 23.85 -5.66 11.35
CA ASP A 91 24.81 -4.72 11.91
C ASP A 91 25.64 -4.13 10.76
N PRO A 92 25.42 -2.85 10.40
CA PRO A 92 26.21 -2.16 9.37
C PRO A 92 27.71 -2.08 9.69
N GLU A 93 28.10 -2.12 10.97
CA GLU A 93 29.51 -2.10 11.40
C GLU A 93 30.16 -3.48 11.30
N ASN A 94 29.35 -4.55 11.32
CA ASN A 94 29.80 -5.93 11.11
C ASN A 94 28.94 -6.71 10.09
N PRO A 95 28.99 -6.34 8.80
CA PRO A 95 28.18 -7.00 7.77
C PRO A 95 28.44 -8.49 7.61
N SER A 96 29.64 -8.96 7.97
CA SER A 96 30.01 -10.38 7.86
C SER A 96 29.28 -11.28 8.86
N SER A 97 28.67 -10.71 9.89
CA SER A 97 27.89 -11.47 10.88
C SER A 97 26.50 -11.85 10.37
N THR A 98 25.95 -11.08 9.42
CA THR A 98 24.62 -11.33 8.85
C THR A 98 24.66 -12.46 7.83
N LYS A 99 23.78 -13.45 8.04
CA LYS A 99 23.62 -14.55 7.11
C LYS A 99 22.76 -14.11 5.91
N PRO A 100 23.24 -14.25 4.67
CA PRO A 100 22.43 -13.96 3.50
C PRO A 100 21.24 -14.92 3.40
N GLN A 101 20.08 -14.37 3.10
CA GLN A 101 18.82 -15.08 2.89
C GLN A 101 18.39 -14.97 1.43
N ARG A 102 17.64 -15.97 0.96
CA ARG A 102 17.13 -16.01 -0.42
C ARG A 102 15.88 -15.14 -0.63
N SER A 103 15.17 -14.79 0.44
CA SER A 103 13.92 -14.03 0.46
C SER A 103 13.53 -13.72 1.92
N SER A 104 12.51 -12.88 2.12
CA SER A 104 11.76 -12.70 3.37
C SER A 104 10.27 -13.00 3.19
N SER A 105 9.55 -13.20 4.29
CA SER A 105 8.09 -13.36 4.38
C SER A 105 7.35 -12.15 3.83
N ARG A 106 7.74 -10.92 4.24
CA ARG A 106 7.16 -9.66 3.75
C ARG A 106 7.19 -9.54 2.23
N LEU A 107 8.35 -9.82 1.64
CA LEU A 107 8.52 -9.89 0.17
C LEU A 107 7.59 -10.95 -0.46
N ALA A 108 7.49 -12.12 0.17
CA ALA A 108 6.74 -13.24 -0.39
C ALA A 108 5.24 -12.95 -0.37
N PHE A 109 4.74 -12.36 0.73
CA PHE A 109 3.36 -11.93 0.87
C PHE A 109 3.02 -10.79 -0.09
N GLU A 110 3.85 -9.75 -0.18
CA GLU A 110 3.64 -8.66 -1.14
C GLU A 110 3.46 -9.21 -2.56
N TYR A 111 4.37 -10.09 -3.01
CA TYR A 111 4.28 -10.72 -4.32
C TYR A 111 3.02 -11.59 -4.47
N TYR A 112 2.79 -12.49 -3.52
CA TYR A 112 1.68 -13.45 -3.58
C TYR A 112 0.32 -12.75 -3.60
N ASN A 113 0.14 -11.74 -2.74
CA ASN A 113 -1.10 -10.99 -2.61
C ASN A 113 -1.37 -10.18 -3.88
N HIS A 114 -0.37 -9.44 -4.38
CA HIS A 114 -0.50 -8.70 -5.64
C HIS A 114 -0.83 -9.62 -6.82
N ARG A 115 -0.12 -10.74 -6.94
CA ARG A 115 -0.37 -11.71 -8.02
C ARG A 115 -1.78 -12.27 -7.93
N THR A 116 -2.17 -12.81 -6.78
CA THR A 116 -3.46 -13.47 -6.59
C THR A 116 -4.61 -12.51 -6.85
N LEU A 117 -4.60 -11.32 -6.25
CA LEU A 117 -5.67 -10.33 -6.44
C LEU A 117 -5.72 -9.81 -7.88
N THR A 118 -4.57 -9.68 -8.56
CA THR A 118 -4.53 -9.31 -9.98
C THR A 118 -5.15 -10.39 -10.86
N GLU A 119 -4.81 -11.67 -10.62
CA GLU A 119 -5.35 -12.81 -11.36
C GLU A 119 -6.86 -12.99 -11.12
N LEU A 120 -7.34 -12.69 -9.91
CA LEU A 120 -8.76 -12.67 -9.57
C LEU A 120 -9.53 -11.48 -10.15
N GLY A 121 -8.83 -10.50 -10.75
CA GLY A 121 -9.44 -9.32 -11.34
C GLY A 121 -9.89 -8.27 -10.32
N CYS A 122 -9.33 -8.28 -9.11
CA CYS A 122 -9.59 -7.27 -8.09
C CYS A 122 -9.24 -5.88 -8.62
N THR A 123 -10.19 -4.95 -8.50
CA THR A 123 -10.06 -3.61 -9.05
C THR A 123 -9.64 -2.58 -8.01
N CYS A 124 -9.68 -2.92 -6.71
CA CYS A 124 -9.38 -1.99 -5.62
C CYS A 124 -7.91 -1.99 -5.16
N ILE A 125 -7.00 -2.63 -5.92
CA ILE A 125 -5.56 -2.69 -5.65
C ILE A 125 -4.77 -2.33 -6.91
N PRO A 126 -3.50 -1.89 -6.82
CA PRO A 126 -2.65 -1.73 -7.99
C PRO A 126 -2.31 -3.09 -8.60
N LYS A 127 -2.56 -3.27 -9.90
CA LYS A 127 -2.28 -4.54 -10.58
C LYS A 127 -0.80 -4.83 -10.64
N LEU A 128 -0.43 -6.10 -10.50
CA LEU A 128 0.92 -6.57 -10.76
C LEU A 128 1.24 -6.47 -12.25
N LEU A 129 2.31 -5.77 -12.60
CA LEU A 129 2.79 -5.64 -13.99
C LEU A 129 3.99 -6.55 -14.27
N ASP A 130 4.95 -6.61 -13.35
CA ASP A 130 6.14 -7.46 -13.48
C ASP A 130 6.82 -7.66 -12.13
N TYR A 131 7.75 -8.60 -12.06
CA TYR A 131 8.61 -8.76 -10.90
C TYR A 131 9.91 -9.48 -11.28
N THR A 132 10.91 -9.38 -10.41
CA THR A 132 12.12 -10.18 -10.50
C THR A 132 12.78 -10.32 -9.14
N LEU A 133 13.38 -11.49 -8.90
CA LEU A 133 14.19 -11.78 -7.72
C LEU A 133 15.62 -12.06 -8.18
N PHE A 134 16.56 -11.37 -7.57
CA PHE A 134 17.99 -11.54 -7.78
C PHE A 134 18.69 -11.92 -6.49
N THR A 135 19.80 -12.62 -6.62
CA THR A 135 20.81 -12.73 -5.57
C THR A 135 21.74 -11.54 -5.65
N GLN A 136 21.94 -10.85 -4.54
CA GLN A 136 22.89 -9.74 -4.40
C GLN A 136 24.31 -10.20 -4.75
N LYS A 137 25.00 -9.38 -5.53
CA LYS A 137 26.35 -9.64 -6.05
C LYS A 137 27.40 -9.06 -5.11
N LYS A 138 28.66 -9.33 -5.43
CA LYS A 138 29.80 -8.66 -4.79
C LYS A 138 29.68 -7.14 -5.00
N GLY A 139 29.67 -6.36 -3.92
CA GLY A 139 29.57 -4.90 -3.94
C GLY A 139 28.16 -4.33 -3.63
N ASP A 140 27.15 -5.20 -3.56
CA ASP A 140 25.85 -4.89 -2.96
C ASP A 140 25.96 -4.91 -1.42
N PRO A 141 25.00 -4.32 -0.68
CA PRO A 141 25.07 -4.21 0.78
C PRO A 141 25.25 -5.54 1.52
N LEU A 142 24.66 -6.62 1.01
CA LEU A 142 24.83 -7.95 1.58
C LEU A 142 24.97 -9.01 0.46
N PRO A 143 26.19 -9.29 -0.03
CA PRO A 143 26.42 -10.27 -1.08
C PRO A 143 25.84 -11.65 -0.72
N GLY A 144 25.09 -12.24 -1.64
CA GLY A 144 24.35 -13.50 -1.42
C GLY A 144 22.94 -13.32 -0.87
N GLY A 145 22.61 -12.16 -0.30
CA GLY A 145 21.25 -11.82 0.13
C GLY A 145 20.30 -11.62 -1.05
N PHE A 146 19.04 -11.27 -0.78
CA PHE A 146 18.06 -11.04 -1.84
C PHE A 146 18.01 -9.57 -2.29
N LEU A 147 17.71 -9.36 -3.57
CA LEU A 147 17.24 -8.10 -4.15
C LEU A 147 16.01 -8.41 -4.99
N PHE A 148 14.89 -7.80 -4.66
CA PHE A 148 13.62 -8.04 -5.32
C PHE A 148 13.05 -6.74 -5.85
N ILE A 149 12.49 -6.81 -7.05
CA ILE A 149 11.81 -5.67 -7.67
C ILE A 149 10.42 -6.14 -8.06
N LEU A 150 9.40 -5.48 -7.54
CA LEU A 150 8.01 -5.64 -7.92
C LEU A 150 7.58 -4.38 -8.67
N VAL A 151 7.03 -4.52 -9.87
CA VAL A 151 6.45 -3.41 -10.64
C VAL A 151 4.94 -3.57 -10.65
N MET A 152 4.25 -2.55 -10.16
CA MET A 152 2.80 -2.49 -10.10
C MET A 152 2.26 -1.28 -10.86
N GLU A 153 0.97 -1.31 -11.16
CA GLU A 153 0.24 -0.21 -11.77
C GLU A 153 0.47 1.09 -11.00
N ARG A 154 0.77 2.17 -11.74
CA ARG A 154 0.75 3.51 -11.17
C ARG A 154 -0.70 3.97 -11.09
N LEU A 155 -1.20 4.10 -9.86
CA LEU A 155 -2.56 4.55 -9.60
C LEU A 155 -2.68 6.07 -9.74
N PRO A 156 -3.84 6.59 -10.18
CA PRO A 156 -4.16 8.00 -10.08
C PRO A 156 -4.47 8.40 -8.62
N GLY A 157 -4.55 9.71 -8.38
CA GLY A 157 -4.99 10.25 -7.09
C GLY A 157 -3.86 10.49 -6.11
N ARG A 158 -4.18 10.59 -4.80
CA ARG A 158 -3.19 10.91 -3.75
C ARG A 158 -3.31 9.98 -2.55
N ASN A 159 -2.20 9.80 -1.84
CA ASN A 159 -2.19 9.04 -0.59
C ASN A 159 -2.99 9.77 0.50
N LEU A 160 -3.65 9.02 1.37
CA LEU A 160 -4.49 9.60 2.42
C LEU A 160 -3.77 9.88 3.75
N VAL A 161 -2.43 9.89 3.82
CA VAL A 161 -1.69 10.29 5.03
C VAL A 161 -2.16 11.64 5.59
N ASN A 162 -2.41 12.62 4.71
CA ASN A 162 -2.89 13.97 5.04
C ASN A 162 -4.42 14.10 4.93
N PHE A 163 -5.17 13.05 5.28
CA PHE A 163 -6.64 13.02 5.19
C PHE A 163 -7.34 14.21 5.86
N ALA A 164 -6.76 14.77 6.93
CA ALA A 164 -7.28 15.92 7.65
C ALA A 164 -7.40 17.19 6.77
N ASP A 165 -6.51 17.33 5.78
CA ASP A 165 -6.45 18.51 4.89
C ASP A 165 -7.60 18.54 3.88
N LEU A 166 -8.27 17.41 3.65
CA LEU A 166 -9.41 17.32 2.77
C LEU A 166 -10.62 18.01 3.42
N PRO A 167 -11.42 18.80 2.66
CA PRO A 167 -12.68 19.32 3.17
C PRO A 167 -13.62 18.15 3.52
N MET A 168 -14.51 18.36 4.50
CA MET A 168 -15.41 17.31 4.99
C MET A 168 -16.23 16.63 3.88
N SER A 169 -16.70 17.40 2.89
CA SER A 169 -17.42 16.86 1.74
C SER A 169 -16.58 15.89 0.89
N GLU A 170 -15.27 16.12 0.80
CA GLU A 170 -14.35 15.21 0.11
C GLU A 170 -13.98 14.00 0.99
N ARG A 171 -13.85 14.18 2.30
CA ARG A 171 -13.69 13.06 3.25
C ARG A 171 -14.87 12.09 3.21
N ASP A 172 -16.09 12.60 3.04
CA ASP A 172 -17.27 11.75 2.85
C ASP A 172 -17.22 11.00 1.52
N GLN A 173 -16.74 11.63 0.43
CA GLN A 173 -16.53 10.93 -0.85
C GLN A 173 -15.48 9.82 -0.74
N VAL A 174 -14.38 10.07 -0.01
CA VAL A 174 -13.37 9.05 0.31
C VAL A 174 -14.01 7.87 1.03
N ARG A 175 -14.83 8.11 2.05
CA ARG A 175 -15.53 7.03 2.79
C ARG A 175 -16.44 6.21 1.90
N LEU A 176 -17.23 6.86 1.04
CA LEU A 176 -18.09 6.17 0.08
C LEU A 176 -17.29 5.28 -0.88
N ALA A 177 -16.17 5.79 -1.41
CA ALA A 177 -15.30 5.04 -2.31
C ALA A 177 -14.53 3.91 -1.60
N PHE A 178 -14.05 4.16 -0.39
CA PHE A 178 -13.41 3.15 0.45
C PHE A 178 -14.39 2.02 0.79
N ALA A 179 -15.63 2.34 1.16
CA ALA A 179 -16.65 1.33 1.45
C ALA A 179 -16.89 0.36 0.27
N LYS A 180 -16.85 0.84 -0.98
CA LYS A 180 -16.88 -0.02 -2.18
C LYS A 180 -15.63 -0.89 -2.28
N SER A 181 -14.47 -0.28 -2.09
CA SER A 181 -13.15 -0.93 -2.21
C SER A 181 -12.96 -2.03 -1.17
N ILE A 182 -13.27 -1.77 0.10
CA ILE A 182 -13.10 -2.75 1.17
C ILE A 182 -14.11 -3.90 1.08
N ARG A 183 -15.35 -3.64 0.62
CA ARG A 183 -16.32 -4.71 0.34
C ARG A 183 -15.84 -5.61 -0.79
N GLU A 184 -15.25 -5.05 -1.85
CA GLU A 184 -14.62 -5.83 -2.92
C GLU A 184 -13.45 -6.67 -2.40
N PHE A 185 -12.53 -6.05 -1.64
CA PHE A 185 -11.38 -6.72 -1.03
C PHE A 185 -11.81 -7.91 -0.14
N TYR A 186 -12.85 -7.70 0.68
CA TYR A 186 -13.43 -8.75 1.51
C TYR A 186 -14.18 -9.80 0.70
N ALA A 187 -14.83 -9.45 -0.40
CA ALA A 187 -15.47 -10.43 -1.29
C ALA A 187 -14.46 -11.41 -1.92
N PHE A 188 -13.21 -10.97 -2.13
CA PHE A 188 -12.09 -11.84 -2.50
C PHE A 188 -11.48 -12.62 -1.32
N ARG A 189 -12.05 -12.49 -0.12
CA ARG A 189 -11.59 -13.09 1.15
C ARG A 189 -10.21 -12.60 1.60
N PHE A 190 -9.86 -11.35 1.29
CA PHE A 190 -8.62 -10.75 1.80
C PHE A 190 -8.89 -9.86 3.01
N MET A 191 -7.94 -9.87 3.94
CA MET A 191 -7.87 -8.97 5.09
C MET A 191 -6.51 -8.26 5.11
N HIS A 192 -6.43 -7.18 5.88
CA HIS A 192 -5.21 -6.37 6.02
C HIS A 192 -4.84 -6.25 7.50
N ASN A 193 -3.64 -6.67 7.91
CA ASN A 193 -3.19 -6.57 9.31
C ASN A 193 -2.59 -5.21 9.68
N ASP A 194 -2.32 -4.36 8.69
CA ASP A 194 -1.85 -2.98 8.88
C ASP A 194 -2.87 -1.97 8.29
N PRO A 195 -4.13 -1.92 8.76
CA PRO A 195 -5.10 -0.96 8.27
C PRO A 195 -4.69 0.45 8.73
N ASP A 196 -4.46 1.34 7.76
CA ASP A 196 -4.10 2.73 8.02
C ASP A 196 -4.40 3.57 6.78
N ARG A 197 -4.72 4.85 6.95
CA ARG A 197 -4.96 5.79 5.85
C ARG A 197 -3.74 5.93 4.91
N ARG A 198 -2.51 5.69 5.40
CA ARG A 198 -1.28 5.64 4.58
C ARG A 198 -1.28 4.48 3.58
N ASN A 199 -2.10 3.46 3.80
CA ASN A 199 -2.26 2.32 2.90
C ASN A 199 -3.48 2.49 1.97
N LEU A 200 -3.96 3.74 1.81
CA LEU A 200 -5.05 4.11 0.90
C LEU A 200 -4.62 5.20 -0.09
N MET A 201 -5.06 5.04 -1.34
CA MET A 201 -4.97 6.06 -2.40
C MET A 201 -6.37 6.52 -2.79
N TRP A 202 -6.59 7.83 -2.84
CA TRP A 202 -7.85 8.45 -3.24
C TRP A 202 -7.74 9.10 -4.62
N ASP A 203 -8.54 8.62 -5.57
CA ASP A 203 -8.73 9.19 -6.89
C ASP A 203 -10.03 10.02 -6.93
N PRO A 204 -9.94 11.36 -6.82
CA PRO A 204 -11.09 12.23 -6.82
C PRO A 204 -11.79 12.31 -8.18
N GLU A 205 -11.11 12.04 -9.29
CA GLU A 205 -11.69 12.12 -10.63
C GLU A 205 -12.63 10.95 -10.88
N ASN A 206 -12.19 9.73 -10.58
CA ASN A 206 -13.00 8.53 -10.76
C ASN A 206 -13.81 8.13 -9.52
N LYS A 207 -13.72 8.91 -8.43
CA LYS A 207 -14.35 8.63 -7.14
C LYS A 207 -14.03 7.23 -6.64
N LYS A 208 -12.74 6.87 -6.71
CA LYS A 208 -12.26 5.54 -6.37
C LYS A 208 -11.20 5.59 -5.28
N CYS A 209 -11.25 4.62 -4.39
CA CYS A 209 -10.22 4.38 -3.40
C CYS A 209 -9.48 3.10 -3.76
N TYR A 210 -8.20 3.03 -3.44
CA TYR A 210 -7.40 1.82 -3.65
C TYR A 210 -6.68 1.47 -2.36
N ILE A 211 -6.60 0.17 -2.08
CA ILE A 211 -5.81 -0.40 -1.00
C ILE A 211 -4.42 -0.73 -1.55
N ILE A 212 -3.38 -0.28 -0.87
CA ILE A 212 -1.98 -0.46 -1.26
C ILE A 212 -1.18 -1.08 -0.10
N ASP A 213 0.08 -1.43 -0.36
CA ASP A 213 1.01 -2.02 0.63
C ASP A 213 0.55 -3.37 1.18
N LEU A 214 0.40 -4.34 0.27
CA LEU A 214 -0.21 -5.65 0.52
C LEU A 214 0.71 -6.64 1.25
N GLU A 215 1.82 -6.21 1.86
CA GLU A 215 2.79 -7.10 2.51
C GLU A 215 2.24 -7.73 3.79
N ASP A 216 1.32 -7.02 4.45
CA ASP A 216 0.61 -7.47 5.65
C ASP A 216 -0.85 -7.86 5.35
N ALA A 217 -1.20 -8.02 4.07
CA ALA A 217 -2.46 -8.60 3.65
C ALA A 217 -2.40 -10.13 3.70
N TYR A 218 -3.55 -10.77 3.88
CA TYR A 218 -3.66 -12.23 3.86
C TYR A 218 -5.02 -12.68 3.35
N GLN A 219 -5.03 -13.85 2.74
CA GLN A 219 -6.26 -14.50 2.29
C GLN A 219 -6.81 -15.41 3.38
N ILE A 220 -8.09 -15.27 3.69
CA ILE A 220 -8.83 -16.18 4.56
C ILE A 220 -9.23 -17.43 3.75
N ASN A 221 -8.64 -18.57 4.11
CA ASN A 221 -8.80 -19.86 3.44
C ASN A 221 -9.60 -20.88 4.27
N ASP A 222 -10.59 -20.41 5.02
CA ASP A 222 -11.57 -21.23 5.74
C ASP A 222 -12.93 -21.29 5.00
N ASP A 223 -13.86 -22.05 5.57
CA ASP A 223 -15.23 -22.21 5.06
C ASP A 223 -16.20 -21.13 5.56
N GLU A 224 -15.72 -20.11 6.29
CA GLU A 224 -16.61 -19.08 6.85
C GLU A 224 -17.13 -18.12 5.77
N GLU A 225 -18.14 -17.32 6.07
CA GLU A 225 -18.55 -16.25 5.15
C GLU A 225 -17.50 -15.12 5.11
N PRO A 226 -17.29 -14.47 3.95
CA PRO A 226 -16.35 -13.37 3.88
C PRO A 226 -16.68 -12.23 4.84
N THR A 227 -15.64 -11.53 5.32
CA THR A 227 -15.77 -10.39 6.23
C THR A 227 -16.76 -9.37 5.68
N LYS A 228 -17.61 -8.83 6.57
CA LYS A 228 -18.60 -7.84 6.20
C LYS A 228 -18.15 -6.45 6.59
N PHE A 229 -18.34 -5.49 5.69
CA PHE A 229 -18.02 -4.10 5.98
C PHE A 229 -18.94 -3.54 7.07
N MET A 230 -18.34 -2.82 8.01
CA MET A 230 -19.00 -2.19 9.15
C MET A 230 -18.45 -0.78 9.29
N PRO A 231 -19.19 0.28 8.89
CA PRO A 231 -18.68 1.65 8.85
C PRO A 231 -18.08 2.15 10.17
N GLU A 232 -18.74 1.85 11.29
CA GLU A 232 -18.30 2.27 12.64
C GLU A 232 -16.90 1.76 12.99
N ILE A 233 -16.58 0.54 12.56
CA ILE A 233 -15.32 -0.15 12.87
C ILE A 233 -14.27 0.19 11.81
N HIS A 234 -14.56 -0.12 10.56
CA HIS A 234 -13.55 -0.08 9.51
C HIS A 234 -13.14 1.34 9.13
N TYR A 235 -14.01 2.34 9.25
CA TYR A 235 -13.55 3.72 9.09
C TYR A 235 -12.55 4.12 10.18
N ARG A 236 -12.68 3.59 11.41
CA ARG A 236 -11.74 3.88 12.49
C ARG A 236 -10.43 3.13 12.32
N GLU A 237 -10.51 1.84 12.02
CA GLU A 237 -9.33 0.99 11.79
C GLU A 237 -8.46 1.53 10.67
N TRP A 238 -9.07 1.92 9.55
CA TRP A 238 -8.36 2.54 8.43
C TRP A 238 -8.06 4.03 8.64
N GLY A 239 -8.31 4.55 9.84
CA GLY A 239 -7.99 5.92 10.20
C GLY A 239 -8.75 6.98 9.40
N ILE A 240 -9.89 6.68 8.78
CA ILE A 240 -10.70 7.65 8.01
C ILE A 240 -12.01 8.02 8.71
N ALA A 241 -12.14 7.78 10.03
CA ALA A 241 -13.35 8.08 10.79
C ALA A 241 -13.51 9.56 11.18
N GLY A 242 -12.43 10.33 11.12
CA GLY A 242 -12.40 11.75 11.45
C GLY A 242 -11.16 12.39 10.85
N PRO A 243 -10.93 13.69 11.09
CA PRO A 243 -9.73 14.37 10.60
C PRO A 243 -8.45 13.67 11.09
N GLU A 244 -8.42 13.25 12.35
CA GLU A 244 -7.28 12.54 12.95
C GLU A 244 -7.63 11.09 13.32
N ILE A 245 -6.60 10.24 13.44
CA ILE A 245 -6.73 8.83 13.85
C ILE A 245 -7.31 8.75 15.28
N ASN A 246 -6.87 9.63 16.19
CA ASN A 246 -7.42 9.73 17.54
C ASN A 246 -8.73 10.54 17.55
N CYS A 247 -9.81 9.95 17.04
CA CYS A 247 -11.11 10.61 16.95
C CYS A 247 -11.72 10.97 18.32
N HIS A 248 -11.23 10.42 19.43
CA HIS A 248 -11.67 10.82 20.77
C HIS A 248 -11.24 12.26 21.09
N MET A 249 -10.06 12.66 20.66
CA MET A 249 -9.50 13.99 20.91
C MET A 249 -9.92 15.01 19.83
N TYR A 250 -10.00 14.55 18.57
CA TYR A 250 -10.16 15.44 17.41
C TYR A 250 -11.53 15.37 16.74
N GLY A 251 -12.45 14.57 17.31
CA GLY A 251 -13.81 14.42 16.83
C GLY A 251 -13.95 13.40 15.69
N LEU A 252 -15.18 12.96 15.50
CA LEU A 252 -15.62 12.08 14.43
C LEU A 252 -16.30 12.92 13.36
N ASP A 253 -16.08 12.55 12.10
CA ASP A 253 -16.89 13.14 11.04
C ASP A 253 -18.33 12.64 11.15
N PRO A 254 -19.33 13.51 10.86
CA PRO A 254 -20.73 13.23 11.14
C PRO A 254 -21.32 12.07 10.31
N MET A 255 -20.71 11.73 9.16
CA MET A 255 -21.09 10.55 8.36
C MET A 255 -20.82 9.23 9.10
N VAL A 256 -19.90 9.23 10.06
CA VAL A 256 -19.45 8.02 10.75
C VAL A 256 -20.43 7.67 11.87
N PRO A 257 -21.00 6.44 11.86
CA PRO A 257 -21.86 6.01 12.95
C PRO A 257 -21.11 6.03 14.29
N HIS A 258 -21.78 6.57 15.31
CA HIS A 258 -21.22 6.76 16.65
C HIS A 258 -22.22 6.39 17.77
N ASP A 259 -23.45 6.06 17.40
CA ASP A 259 -24.54 5.69 18.30
C ASP A 259 -24.64 4.16 18.52
N ARG A 260 -23.56 3.42 18.23
CA ARG A 260 -23.45 1.95 18.37
C ARG A 260 -24.52 1.17 17.59
N LYS A 261 -24.98 1.71 16.46
CA LYS A 261 -25.96 1.02 15.61
C LYS A 261 -25.38 -0.14 14.79
N PHE A 262 -24.07 -0.41 14.86
CA PHE A 262 -23.42 -1.57 14.21
C PHE A 262 -24.01 -1.93 12.84
N ILE A 263 -24.06 -0.94 11.94
CA ILE A 263 -24.58 -1.14 10.59
C ILE A 263 -23.65 -2.14 9.89
N LYS A 264 -24.20 -3.29 9.49
CA LYS A 264 -23.46 -4.37 8.85
C LYS A 264 -23.79 -4.45 7.37
N ASP A 265 -22.75 -4.44 6.55
CA ASP A 265 -22.77 -4.55 5.08
C ASP A 265 -23.81 -3.61 4.39
N PRO A 266 -23.81 -2.29 4.70
CA PRO A 266 -24.76 -1.38 4.09
C PRO A 266 -24.57 -1.30 2.56
N ASP A 267 -25.68 -1.16 1.85
CA ASP A 267 -25.67 -0.89 0.42
C ASP A 267 -25.27 0.56 0.11
N ASP A 268 -25.00 0.83 -1.16
CA ASP A 268 -24.55 2.16 -1.62
C ASP A 268 -25.59 3.24 -1.28
N LYS A 269 -26.89 2.94 -1.44
CA LYS A 269 -27.97 3.88 -1.14
C LYS A 269 -27.99 4.26 0.34
N THR A 270 -27.75 3.31 1.23
CA THR A 270 -27.68 3.56 2.67
C THR A 270 -26.49 4.46 3.00
N LEU A 271 -25.33 4.18 2.41
CA LEU A 271 -24.13 5.00 2.62
C LEU A 271 -24.27 6.41 2.04
N GLU A 272 -24.87 6.55 0.86
CA GLU A 272 -25.18 7.85 0.23
C GLU A 272 -26.15 8.67 1.09
N ARG A 273 -27.20 8.02 1.64
CA ARG A 273 -28.11 8.68 2.58
C ARG A 273 -27.39 9.11 3.86
N MET A 274 -26.50 8.29 4.41
CA MET A 274 -25.69 8.68 5.56
C MET A 274 -24.86 9.93 5.29
N ALA A 275 -24.23 10.02 4.11
CA ALA A 275 -23.46 11.19 3.70
C ALA A 275 -24.35 12.44 3.50
N ALA A 276 -25.55 12.27 2.93
CA ALA A 276 -26.52 13.34 2.75
C ALA A 276 -27.05 13.88 4.08
N ASP A 277 -27.41 12.98 5.01
CA ASP A 277 -27.93 13.33 6.34
C ASP A 277 -26.85 13.99 7.22
N SER A 278 -25.57 13.70 6.97
CA SER A 278 -24.44 14.30 7.68
C SER A 278 -23.97 15.64 7.11
N ALA A 279 -24.41 16.01 5.91
CA ALA A 279 -23.90 17.18 5.21
C ALA A 279 -24.15 18.48 5.99
N GLY A 280 -23.07 19.22 6.28
CA GLY A 280 -23.13 20.49 7.03
C GLY A 280 -23.17 20.33 8.55
N ASN A 281 -23.21 19.10 9.08
CA ASN A 281 -23.11 18.87 10.51
C ASN A 281 -21.67 19.09 11.01
N GLN A 282 -21.54 19.44 12.29
CA GLN A 282 -20.24 19.60 12.93
C GLN A 282 -19.65 18.25 13.33
N LEU A 283 -18.34 18.25 13.64
CA LEU A 283 -17.67 17.09 14.21
C LEU A 283 -18.36 16.62 15.50
N VAL A 284 -18.44 15.31 15.66
CA VAL A 284 -19.02 14.68 16.84
C VAL A 284 -17.89 14.34 17.81
N PHE A 285 -17.91 14.93 18.99
CA PHE A 285 -17.00 14.59 20.08
C PHE A 285 -17.69 13.61 21.03
N GLY A 286 -16.94 12.61 21.50
CA GLY A 286 -17.44 11.69 22.50
C GLY A 286 -17.89 12.45 23.76
N LYS A 287 -19.01 12.03 24.34
CA LYS A 287 -19.32 12.34 25.75
C LYS A 287 -18.64 11.34 26.66
#